data_AF-A0A356ETK1-F1
#
_entry.id   AF-A0A356ETK1-F1
#
_cell.length_a   1.000
_cell.length_b   1.000
_cell.length_c   1.000
_cell.angle_alpha   90.00
_cell.angle_beta   90.00
_cell.angle_gamma   90.00
#
_symmetry.space_group_name_H-M   'P 1'
#
loop_
_entity.id
_entity.type
_entity.pdbx_description
1 polymer ?
#
loop_
_entity_poly.entity_id
_entity_poly.type
_entity_poly.pdbx_seq_one_letter_code
_entity_poly.pdbx_strand_id
1 'polypeptide(L)'
;MTLTSLAGKVVVLDFWATWCEPCRQTLPEFQKLYEQYKDNDKVAMLAVSVDNPDVPNAELEKLFESLGVKVPIYRDLERHAASAFDVTAIPTTVLLGPTGIVQAHEQVGDPRLVSELRQSIDKLLAGGDVFPERLAAFNEIMTEVRKSFDEMIRRDLFVSPMDLQQEAIRSEIAEKSQSAVVRLAPVWTCDEVEAPGNILPVVDSDGRIRFFVTNAGRQIAELDAGGKVLARHDLPLPEGEGVSFVRTARGGDGRQYFAGAIPGGQQVYVFDEQWKPVMQFPADVPKEPHAGIGDVQLADLDGDDTIDIFVGYRGLVGVKAVSLDGQIRWAERSFADVFKMAVGEAGGGRRHLFCTNSQFTLAAMDGDGKVVGRTEIPNRLLYWIAAADLRGDGRTQLCGLATPQLGENLAVGLTPEGEIAWNYELPRGIPGALVDLVVPARLRPNEPGQWILVGSDGSLHIVAADGRPIDRFNYGQRIMGVAFAQLDGKPVLVVSTNEKIEAWSVAWPGN
;
A
#
# COMPACT_ATOMS: atom_id res chain seq x y z
N MET A 1 34.02 14.46 -8.57
CA MET A 1 33.19 15.46 -7.86
C MET A 1 32.50 14.76 -6.71
N THR A 2 32.31 15.41 -5.56
CA THR A 2 31.66 14.82 -4.38
C THR A 2 30.31 15.49 -4.14
N LEU A 3 29.37 14.81 -3.46
CA LEU A 3 28.10 15.44 -3.04
C LEU A 3 28.35 16.73 -2.24
N THR A 4 29.40 16.75 -1.41
CA THR A 4 29.83 17.93 -0.66
C THR A 4 30.19 19.11 -1.55
N SER A 5 30.76 18.87 -2.73
CA SER A 5 31.11 19.94 -3.69
C SER A 5 29.92 20.53 -4.44
N LEU A 6 28.75 19.89 -4.37
CA LEU A 6 27.48 20.35 -4.96
C LEU A 6 26.55 21.04 -3.94
N ALA A 7 26.83 20.88 -2.64
CA ALA A 7 26.02 21.47 -1.58
C ALA A 7 25.94 23.00 -1.72
N GLY A 8 24.73 23.55 -1.58
CA GLY A 8 24.49 25.00 -1.69
C GLY A 8 24.45 25.54 -3.12
N LYS A 9 24.56 24.68 -4.15
CA LYS A 9 24.48 25.08 -5.56
C LYS A 9 23.12 24.72 -6.17
N VAL A 10 22.73 25.48 -7.20
CA VAL A 10 21.73 25.00 -8.15
C VAL A 10 22.40 23.97 -9.04
N VAL A 11 21.85 22.75 -9.11
CA VAL A 11 22.44 21.64 -9.87
C VAL A 11 21.49 21.22 -10.98
N VAL A 12 22.00 21.12 -12.20
CA VAL A 12 21.26 20.59 -13.35
C VAL A 12 21.92 19.29 -13.80
N LEU A 13 21.18 18.18 -13.73
CA LEU A 13 21.63 16.87 -14.16
C LEU A 13 20.87 16.49 -15.42
N ASP A 14 21.58 16.24 -16.52
CA ASP A 14 21.00 15.78 -17.78
C ASP A 14 21.40 14.32 -18.01
N PHE A 15 20.44 13.40 -17.86
CA PHE A 15 20.66 11.96 -18.00
C PHE A 15 20.53 11.54 -19.47
N TRP A 16 21.57 10.89 -19.99
CA TRP A 16 21.71 10.56 -21.41
C TRP A 16 22.45 9.24 -21.66
N ALA A 17 22.47 8.78 -22.91
CA ALA A 17 23.28 7.64 -23.33
C ALA A 17 23.75 7.77 -24.79
N THR A 18 24.85 7.12 -25.18
CA THR A 18 25.42 7.27 -26.54
C THR A 18 24.45 6.81 -27.63
N TRP A 19 23.64 5.80 -27.37
CA TRP A 19 22.65 5.23 -28.29
C TRP A 19 21.32 6.01 -28.34
N CYS A 20 21.13 7.01 -27.48
CA CYS A 20 19.89 7.77 -27.38
C CYS A 20 19.85 8.91 -28.41
N GLU A 21 19.11 8.69 -29.50
CA GLU A 21 18.96 9.72 -30.56
C GLU A 21 18.31 11.02 -30.05
N PRO A 22 17.25 11.02 -29.23
CA PRO A 22 16.69 12.26 -28.69
C PRO A 22 17.68 13.01 -27.78
N CYS A 23 18.58 12.30 -27.09
CA CYS A 23 19.63 12.91 -26.28
C CYS A 23 20.63 13.68 -27.17
N ARG A 24 21.01 13.12 -28.31
CA ARG A 24 21.92 13.78 -29.27
C ARG A 24 21.35 15.09 -29.82
N GLN A 25 20.02 15.21 -29.87
CA GLN A 25 19.33 16.44 -30.30
C GLN A 25 19.29 17.50 -29.20
N THR A 26 19.26 17.09 -27.93
CA THR A 26 19.08 17.98 -26.77
C THR A 26 20.41 18.42 -26.14
N LEU A 27 21.46 17.60 -26.21
CA LEU A 27 22.80 17.92 -25.69
C LEU A 27 23.40 19.24 -26.24
N PRO A 28 23.27 19.60 -27.53
CA PRO A 28 23.72 20.90 -28.03
C PRO A 28 22.96 22.09 -27.41
N GLU A 29 21.68 21.92 -27.10
CA GLU A 29 20.88 22.94 -26.43
C GLU A 29 21.28 23.06 -24.95
N PHE A 30 21.53 21.94 -24.29
CA PHE A 30 22.10 21.91 -22.94
C PHE A 30 23.47 22.60 -22.88
N GLN A 31 24.32 22.44 -23.90
CA GLN A 31 25.58 23.17 -24.03
C GLN A 31 25.38 24.69 -24.07
N LYS A 32 24.37 25.20 -24.79
CA LYS A 32 24.10 26.65 -24.83
C LYS A 32 23.69 27.19 -23.46
N LEU A 33 22.98 26.40 -22.67
CA LEU A 33 22.63 26.74 -21.29
C LEU A 33 23.87 26.72 -20.40
N TYR A 34 24.71 25.69 -20.53
CA TYR A 34 25.97 25.58 -19.81
C TYR A 34 26.89 26.78 -20.04
N GLU A 35 27.04 27.26 -21.27
CA GLU A 35 27.87 28.44 -21.56
C GLU A 35 27.41 29.71 -20.83
N GLN A 36 26.12 29.81 -20.45
CA GLN A 36 25.59 30.96 -19.70
C GLN A 36 25.95 30.91 -18.21
N TYR A 37 26.14 29.71 -17.65
CA TYR A 37 26.30 29.50 -16.21
C TYR A 37 27.65 28.90 -15.80
N LYS A 38 28.49 28.45 -16.73
CA LYS A 38 29.77 27.79 -16.44
C LYS A 38 30.73 28.60 -15.55
N ASP A 39 30.64 29.93 -15.60
CA ASP A 39 31.49 30.85 -14.82
C ASP A 39 30.81 31.30 -13.51
N ASN A 40 29.61 30.79 -13.22
CA ASN A 40 28.87 31.04 -11.97
C ASN A 40 29.15 29.91 -10.98
N ASP A 41 29.86 30.23 -9.89
CA ASP A 41 30.25 29.27 -8.87
C ASP A 41 29.09 28.64 -8.09
N LYS A 42 27.89 29.23 -8.15
CA LYS A 42 26.65 28.74 -7.54
C LYS A 42 25.84 27.80 -8.42
N VAL A 43 26.26 27.57 -9.66
CA VAL A 43 25.58 26.65 -10.58
C VAL A 43 26.51 25.50 -10.95
N ALA A 44 25.97 24.28 -10.96
CA ALA A 44 26.66 23.11 -11.47
C ALA A 44 25.78 22.43 -12.53
N MET A 45 26.33 22.15 -13.70
CA MET A 45 25.60 21.47 -14.76
C MET A 45 26.40 20.25 -15.22
N LEU A 46 25.75 19.09 -15.27
CA LEU A 46 26.37 17.81 -15.53
C LEU A 46 25.57 17.02 -16.56
N ALA A 47 26.28 16.41 -17.50
CA ALA A 47 25.72 15.39 -18.35
C ALA A 47 26.03 14.00 -17.74
N VAL A 48 25.01 13.29 -17.28
CA VAL A 48 25.12 12.00 -16.58
C VAL A 48 24.82 10.87 -17.57
N SER A 49 25.86 10.15 -18.00
CA SER A 49 25.71 8.98 -18.85
C SER A 49 25.22 7.79 -18.03
N VAL A 50 24.14 7.17 -18.51
CA VAL A 50 23.59 5.89 -18.03
C VAL A 50 23.94 4.72 -18.97
N ASP A 51 24.96 4.90 -19.80
CA ASP A 51 25.48 3.84 -20.67
C ASP A 51 25.95 2.64 -19.84
N ASN A 52 25.88 1.46 -20.47
CA ASN A 52 26.47 0.25 -19.91
C ASN A 52 27.95 0.50 -19.55
N PRO A 53 28.45 -0.01 -18.41
CA PRO A 53 29.86 0.09 -18.04
C PRO A 53 30.87 -0.27 -19.13
N ASP A 54 30.52 -1.23 -20.00
CA ASP A 54 31.38 -1.71 -21.10
C ASP A 54 31.61 -0.67 -22.21
N VAL A 55 30.78 0.38 -22.29
CA VAL A 55 30.99 1.48 -23.24
C VAL A 55 32.24 2.27 -22.81
N PRO A 56 33.26 2.40 -23.66
CA PRO A 56 34.50 3.09 -23.29
C PRO A 56 34.32 4.61 -23.25
N ASN A 57 35.04 5.29 -22.35
CA ASN A 57 34.96 6.77 -22.23
C ASN A 57 35.25 7.50 -23.55
N ALA A 58 36.16 6.96 -24.37
CA ALA A 58 36.49 7.51 -25.68
C ALA A 58 35.28 7.60 -26.63
N GLU A 59 34.28 6.72 -26.48
CA GLU A 59 33.06 6.78 -27.29
C GLU A 59 32.16 7.96 -26.86
N LEU A 60 32.02 8.19 -25.55
CA LEU A 60 31.27 9.32 -25.01
C LEU A 60 31.94 10.65 -25.40
N GLU A 61 33.27 10.73 -25.24
CA GLU A 61 34.07 11.90 -25.62
C GLU A 61 33.94 12.21 -27.11
N LYS A 62 34.06 11.20 -27.98
CA LYS A 62 33.90 11.35 -29.42
C LYS A 62 32.51 11.84 -29.82
N LEU A 63 31.45 11.39 -29.11
CA LEU A 63 30.11 11.90 -29.35
C LEU A 63 30.03 13.38 -28.97
N PHE A 64 30.52 13.77 -27.79
CA PHE A 64 30.54 15.15 -27.33
C PHE A 64 31.31 16.07 -28.27
N GLU A 65 32.48 15.62 -28.76
CA GLU A 65 33.24 16.33 -29.78
C GLU A 65 32.44 16.53 -31.07
N SER A 66 31.77 15.48 -31.56
CA SER A 66 31.00 15.56 -32.80
C SER A 66 29.75 16.45 -32.69
N LEU A 67 29.20 16.59 -31.48
CA LEU A 67 28.08 17.48 -31.17
C LEU A 67 28.52 18.90 -30.76
N GLY A 68 29.82 19.15 -30.58
CA GLY A 68 30.33 20.44 -30.09
C GLY A 68 30.01 20.73 -28.62
N VAL A 69 29.79 19.68 -27.82
CA VAL A 69 29.39 19.75 -26.41
C VAL A 69 30.62 19.65 -25.51
N LYS A 70 30.68 20.50 -24.48
CA LYS A 70 31.78 20.62 -23.52
C LYS A 70 31.32 20.53 -22.06
N VAL A 71 30.03 20.28 -21.82
CA VAL A 71 29.50 20.08 -20.48
C VAL A 71 30.23 18.90 -19.82
N PRO A 72 30.59 18.98 -18.52
CA PRO A 72 31.24 17.87 -17.82
C PRO A 72 30.41 16.57 -17.86
N ILE A 73 31.05 15.49 -18.29
CA ILE A 73 30.46 14.15 -18.34
C ILE A 73 30.71 13.43 -17.01
N TYR A 74 29.67 12.78 -16.48
CA TYR A 74 29.75 11.84 -15.36
C TYR A 74 29.11 10.52 -15.76
N ARG A 75 29.67 9.39 -15.31
CA ARG A 75 29.12 8.07 -15.60
C ARG A 75 28.47 7.48 -14.37
N ASP A 76 27.21 7.09 -14.50
CA ASP A 76 26.44 6.42 -13.47
C ASP A 76 26.45 4.91 -13.69
N LEU A 77 27.64 4.30 -13.52
CA LEU A 77 27.91 2.91 -13.88
C LEU A 77 27.00 1.90 -13.16
N GLU A 78 26.64 2.22 -11.91
CA GLU A 78 25.81 1.37 -11.04
C GLU A 78 24.34 1.83 -11.00
N ARG A 79 23.98 2.84 -11.81
CA ARG A 79 22.64 3.45 -11.86
C ARG A 79 22.15 4.06 -10.54
N HIS A 80 23.06 4.37 -9.62
CA HIS A 80 22.71 4.93 -8.31
C HIS A 80 22.05 6.30 -8.46
N ALA A 81 22.58 7.18 -9.31
CA ALA A 81 22.00 8.50 -9.52
C ALA A 81 20.66 8.41 -10.26
N ALA A 82 20.59 7.60 -11.31
CA ALA A 82 19.36 7.37 -12.07
C ALA A 82 18.25 6.81 -11.17
N SER A 83 18.57 5.85 -10.28
CA SER A 83 17.61 5.31 -9.33
C SER A 83 17.19 6.34 -8.28
N ALA A 84 18.12 7.12 -7.72
CA ALA A 84 17.81 8.13 -6.71
C ALA A 84 16.88 9.23 -7.21
N PHE A 85 16.91 9.52 -8.52
CA PHE A 85 16.05 10.52 -9.16
C PHE A 85 14.91 9.94 -10.00
N ASP A 86 14.63 8.63 -9.88
CA ASP A 86 13.55 7.95 -10.61
C ASP A 86 13.61 8.13 -12.15
N VAL A 87 14.83 8.07 -12.71
CA VAL A 87 15.09 8.18 -14.14
C VAL A 87 14.73 6.88 -14.84
N THR A 88 13.49 6.82 -15.33
CA THR A 88 12.92 5.66 -16.05
C THR A 88 13.05 5.74 -17.58
N ALA A 89 13.34 6.92 -18.13
CA ALA A 89 13.57 7.17 -19.55
C ALA A 89 14.70 8.19 -19.76
N ILE A 90 15.24 8.29 -20.98
CA ILE A 90 16.18 9.33 -21.38
C ILE A 90 15.76 9.97 -22.71
N PRO A 91 16.02 11.28 -22.92
CA PRO A 91 16.67 12.20 -21.98
C PRO A 91 15.77 12.56 -20.80
N THR A 92 16.39 12.74 -19.64
CA THR A 92 15.74 13.26 -18.42
C THR A 92 16.60 14.36 -17.83
N THR A 93 16.02 15.53 -17.57
CA THR A 93 16.70 16.61 -16.87
C THR A 93 16.14 16.78 -15.46
N VAL A 94 17.03 16.82 -14.47
CA VAL A 94 16.71 17.05 -13.06
C VAL A 94 17.35 18.35 -12.61
N LEU A 95 16.52 19.27 -12.08
CA LEU A 95 16.96 20.52 -11.48
C LEU A 95 16.88 20.41 -9.96
N LEU A 96 17.99 20.61 -9.27
CA LEU A 96 18.08 20.65 -7.81
C LEU A 96 18.29 22.09 -7.35
N GLY A 97 17.56 22.49 -6.32
CA GLY A 97 17.80 23.75 -5.61
C GLY A 97 19.03 23.67 -4.69
N PRO A 98 19.49 24.81 -4.13
CA PRO A 98 20.64 24.87 -3.20
C PRO A 98 20.53 23.97 -1.96
N THR A 99 19.29 23.61 -1.58
CA THR A 99 18.98 22.71 -0.45
C THR A 99 19.13 21.22 -0.80
N GLY A 100 19.38 20.88 -2.07
CA GLY A 100 19.40 19.51 -2.56
C GLY A 100 18.01 18.93 -2.88
N ILE A 101 16.95 19.72 -2.75
CA ILE A 101 15.58 19.32 -3.08
C ILE A 101 15.37 19.46 -4.59
N VAL A 102 14.70 18.48 -5.21
CA VAL A 102 14.30 18.51 -6.62
C VAL A 102 13.28 19.63 -6.86
N GLN A 103 13.55 20.45 -7.86
CA GLN A 103 12.78 21.63 -8.25
C GLN A 103 12.06 21.45 -9.58
N ALA A 104 12.65 20.66 -10.48
CA ALA A 104 12.02 20.19 -11.70
C ALA A 104 12.57 18.82 -12.08
N HIS A 105 11.72 17.99 -12.65
CA HIS A 105 12.06 16.68 -13.20
C HIS A 105 11.33 16.53 -14.53
N GLU A 106 12.06 16.60 -15.63
CA GLU A 106 11.50 16.66 -16.97
C GLU A 106 12.00 15.48 -17.80
N GLN A 107 11.07 14.60 -18.14
CA GLN A 107 11.25 13.56 -19.14
C GLN A 107 10.71 14.10 -20.47
N VAL A 108 11.44 13.90 -21.56
CA VAL A 108 11.18 14.37 -22.94
C VAL A 108 11.94 15.67 -23.30
N GLY A 109 12.55 15.67 -24.48
CA GLY A 109 13.21 16.85 -25.06
C GLY A 109 12.21 17.91 -25.54
N ASP A 110 11.44 18.52 -24.63
CA ASP A 110 10.62 19.71 -24.96
C ASP A 110 11.54 20.80 -25.51
N PRO A 111 11.31 21.32 -26.73
CA PRO A 111 12.11 22.41 -27.30
C PRO A 111 12.14 23.69 -26.44
N ARG A 112 11.23 23.85 -25.48
CA ARG A 112 11.17 24.98 -24.52
C ARG A 112 11.95 24.73 -23.24
N LEU A 113 12.43 23.50 -23.01
CA LEU A 113 13.15 23.10 -21.78
C LEU A 113 14.27 24.08 -21.43
N VAL A 114 15.05 24.54 -22.41
CA VAL A 114 16.17 25.48 -22.17
C VAL A 114 15.70 26.83 -21.63
N SER A 115 14.63 27.39 -22.19
CA SER A 115 14.15 28.71 -21.76
C SER A 115 13.45 28.64 -20.41
N GLU A 116 12.79 27.52 -20.10
CA GLU A 116 12.20 27.26 -18.79
C GLU A 116 13.25 26.97 -17.71
N LEU A 117 14.27 26.15 -18.02
CA LEU A 117 15.38 25.89 -17.12
C LEU A 117 16.13 27.16 -16.77
N ARG A 118 16.37 28.04 -17.75
CA ARG A 118 17.00 29.35 -17.48
C ARG A 118 16.22 30.15 -16.44
N GLN A 119 14.90 30.31 -16.64
CA GLN A 119 14.05 31.05 -15.69
C GLN A 119 14.06 30.39 -14.31
N SER A 120 14.01 29.06 -14.28
CA SER A 120 14.03 28.28 -13.04
C SER A 120 15.36 28.44 -12.30
N ILE A 121 16.49 28.35 -12.99
CA ILE A 121 17.83 28.58 -12.43
C ILE A 121 17.94 30.00 -11.88
N ASP A 122 17.53 31.02 -12.66
CA ASP A 122 17.59 32.43 -12.23
C ASP A 122 16.73 32.66 -10.98
N LYS A 123 15.53 32.06 -10.91
CA LYS A 123 14.65 32.13 -9.75
C LYS A 123 15.27 31.47 -8.52
N LEU A 124 15.88 30.29 -8.68
CA LEU A 124 16.57 29.59 -7.60
C LEU A 124 17.79 30.36 -7.09
N LEU A 125 18.55 30.98 -8.00
CA LEU A 125 19.67 31.85 -7.65
C LEU A 125 19.24 33.11 -6.88
N ALA A 126 18.01 33.58 -7.12
CA ALA A 126 17.38 34.66 -6.36
C ALA A 126 16.76 34.20 -5.01
N GLY A 127 16.89 32.91 -4.66
CA GLY A 127 16.35 32.34 -3.42
C GLY A 127 14.86 31.97 -3.48
N GLY A 128 14.28 31.93 -4.69
CA GLY A 128 12.93 31.45 -4.91
C GLY A 128 12.83 29.93 -4.92
N ASP A 129 11.59 29.43 -5.03
CA ASP A 129 11.23 28.02 -5.18
C ASP A 129 10.37 27.87 -6.45
N VAL A 130 10.65 26.85 -7.26
CA VAL A 130 9.96 26.58 -8.53
C VAL A 130 8.98 25.42 -8.37
N PHE A 131 9.20 24.55 -7.39
CA PHE A 131 8.43 23.33 -7.20
C PHE A 131 6.92 23.58 -6.98
N PRO A 132 6.47 24.54 -6.14
CA PRO A 132 5.05 24.75 -5.90
C PRO A 132 4.25 25.14 -7.15
N GLU A 133 4.82 25.99 -8.01
CA GLU A 133 4.19 26.44 -9.25
C GLU A 133 4.09 25.30 -10.27
N ARG A 134 5.14 24.49 -10.40
CA ARG A 134 5.16 23.33 -11.29
C ARG A 134 4.19 22.24 -10.81
N LEU A 135 4.12 21.99 -9.50
CA LEU A 135 3.16 21.05 -8.92
C LEU A 135 1.71 21.51 -9.15
N ALA A 136 1.42 22.79 -8.94
CA ALA A 136 0.10 23.34 -9.19
C ALA A 136 -0.31 23.20 -10.66
N ALA A 137 0.57 23.54 -11.60
CA ALA A 137 0.33 23.40 -13.03
C ALA A 137 0.11 21.94 -13.45
N PHE A 138 0.91 21.02 -12.92
CA PHE A 138 0.74 19.59 -13.15
C PHE A 138 -0.62 19.09 -12.62
N ASN A 139 -0.98 19.46 -11.40
CA ASN A 139 -2.25 19.08 -10.79
C ASN A 139 -3.44 19.61 -11.59
N GLU A 140 -3.36 20.83 -12.13
CA GLU A 140 -4.39 21.41 -12.99
C GLU A 140 -4.55 20.63 -14.30
N ILE A 141 -3.44 20.34 -15.00
CA ILE A 141 -3.45 19.52 -16.22
C ILE A 141 -4.05 18.15 -15.94
N MET A 142 -3.59 17.47 -14.88
CA MET A 142 -4.08 16.14 -14.53
C MET A 142 -5.54 16.16 -14.10
N THR A 143 -6.00 17.23 -13.46
CA THR A 143 -7.42 17.42 -13.14
C THR A 143 -8.25 17.52 -14.40
N GLU A 144 -7.80 18.27 -15.40
CA GLU A 144 -8.54 18.45 -16.66
C GLU A 144 -8.51 17.18 -17.53
N VAL A 145 -7.36 16.49 -17.57
CA VAL A 145 -7.23 15.17 -18.19
C VAL A 145 -8.19 14.18 -17.53
N ARG A 146 -8.23 14.13 -16.19
CA ARG A 146 -9.14 13.26 -15.45
C ARG A 146 -10.60 13.59 -15.74
N LYS A 147 -11.01 14.86 -15.72
CA LYS A 147 -12.38 15.26 -16.09
C LYS A 147 -12.74 14.82 -17.51
N SER A 148 -11.82 14.99 -18.46
CA SER A 148 -12.02 14.58 -19.85
C SER A 148 -12.19 13.07 -19.95
N PHE A 149 -11.37 12.29 -19.25
CA PHE A 149 -11.50 10.84 -19.17
C PHE A 149 -12.82 10.42 -18.50
N ASP A 150 -13.18 11.01 -17.36
CA ASP A 150 -14.43 10.72 -16.64
C ASP A 150 -15.65 11.04 -17.51
N GLU A 151 -15.60 12.11 -18.32
CA GLU A 151 -16.65 12.46 -19.27
C GLU A 151 -16.71 11.51 -20.45
N MET A 152 -15.57 11.05 -20.97
CA MET A 152 -15.51 10.03 -22.01
C MET A 152 -16.05 8.68 -21.52
N ILE A 153 -15.71 8.28 -20.29
CA ILE A 153 -16.24 7.07 -19.64
C ILE A 153 -17.76 7.19 -19.44
N ARG A 154 -18.26 8.30 -18.87
CA ARG A 154 -19.71 8.52 -18.67
C ARG A 154 -20.52 8.49 -19.97
N ARG A 155 -19.91 8.88 -21.09
CA ARG A 155 -20.55 8.89 -22.41
C ARG A 155 -20.35 7.59 -23.19
N ASP A 156 -19.74 6.57 -22.59
CA ASP A 156 -19.38 5.30 -23.26
C ASP A 156 -18.47 5.51 -24.50
N LEU A 157 -17.76 6.64 -24.55
CA LEU A 157 -16.85 7.00 -25.65
C LEU A 157 -15.45 6.43 -25.45
N PHE A 158 -15.16 5.93 -24.25
CA PHE A 158 -13.89 5.31 -23.89
C PHE A 158 -14.12 4.30 -22.76
N VAL A 159 -13.79 3.05 -23.01
CA VAL A 159 -13.64 2.04 -21.97
C VAL A 159 -12.14 1.93 -21.72
N SER A 160 -11.70 2.13 -20.47
CA SER A 160 -10.29 2.00 -20.15
C SER A 160 -9.79 0.59 -20.47
N PRO A 161 -8.60 0.42 -21.06
CA PRO A 161 -7.98 -0.89 -21.22
C PRO A 161 -7.89 -1.67 -19.89
N MET A 162 -7.73 -0.98 -18.76
CA MET A 162 -7.79 -1.60 -17.43
C MET A 162 -9.19 -2.09 -17.07
N ASP A 163 -10.25 -1.35 -17.42
CA ASP A 163 -11.63 -1.76 -17.15
C ASP A 163 -12.03 -2.95 -18.01
N LEU A 164 -11.63 -2.96 -19.29
CA LEU A 164 -11.80 -4.12 -20.20
C LEU A 164 -11.06 -5.36 -19.68
N GLN A 165 -9.84 -5.18 -19.17
CA GLN A 165 -9.09 -6.27 -18.54
C GLN A 165 -9.73 -6.71 -17.21
N GLN A 166 -10.20 -5.79 -16.38
CA GLN A 166 -10.88 -6.12 -15.13
C GLN A 166 -12.19 -6.89 -15.38
N GLU A 167 -13.03 -6.46 -16.32
CA GLU A 167 -14.25 -7.16 -16.69
C GLU A 167 -13.97 -8.56 -17.26
N ALA A 168 -12.92 -8.70 -18.08
CA ALA A 168 -12.49 -10.00 -18.62
C ALA A 168 -11.87 -10.94 -17.55
N ILE A 169 -11.44 -10.42 -16.39
CA ILE A 169 -10.72 -11.15 -15.34
C ILE A 169 -11.58 -11.31 -14.06
N ARG A 170 -12.83 -10.81 -14.03
CA ARG A 170 -13.75 -11.06 -12.92
C ARG A 170 -14.01 -12.56 -12.77
N SER A 171 -13.72 -13.09 -11.58
CA SER A 171 -13.98 -14.49 -11.27
C SER A 171 -15.48 -14.76 -11.13
N GLU A 172 -15.94 -15.82 -11.81
CA GLU A 172 -17.21 -16.46 -11.50
C GLU A 172 -17.11 -17.19 -10.16
N ILE A 173 -18.18 -17.14 -9.36
CA ILE A 173 -18.22 -17.86 -8.08
C ILE A 173 -18.41 -19.34 -8.37
N ALA A 174 -17.48 -20.16 -7.90
CA ALA A 174 -17.54 -21.60 -8.09
C ALA A 174 -18.67 -22.24 -7.27
N GLU A 175 -19.25 -23.33 -7.78
CA GLU A 175 -20.30 -24.07 -7.07
C GLU A 175 -19.83 -24.55 -5.70
N LYS A 176 -20.77 -24.56 -4.74
CA LYS A 176 -20.51 -25.00 -3.36
C LYS A 176 -19.94 -26.42 -3.35
N SER A 177 -18.85 -26.63 -2.62
CA SER A 177 -18.25 -27.95 -2.44
C SER A 177 -18.06 -28.27 -0.96
N GLN A 178 -17.89 -29.55 -0.64
CA GLN A 178 -17.61 -30.00 0.72
C GLN A 178 -16.11 -29.97 0.98
N SER A 179 -15.77 -29.61 2.21
CA SER A 179 -14.43 -29.73 2.79
C SER A 179 -13.97 -31.20 2.80
N ALA A 180 -12.73 -31.46 2.40
CA ALA A 180 -12.22 -32.83 2.23
C ALA A 180 -11.54 -33.37 3.49
N VAL A 181 -11.01 -32.49 4.35
CA VAL A 181 -10.24 -32.84 5.55
C VAL A 181 -11.00 -32.43 6.81
N VAL A 182 -11.32 -31.15 6.96
CA VAL A 182 -12.07 -30.66 8.12
C VAL A 182 -13.56 -30.89 7.95
N ARG A 183 -14.26 -31.20 9.05
CA ARG A 183 -15.71 -31.33 9.08
C ARG A 183 -16.30 -30.03 9.60
N LEU A 184 -17.12 -29.38 8.78
CA LEU A 184 -17.82 -28.15 9.13
C LEU A 184 -19.23 -28.49 9.59
N ALA A 185 -19.59 -28.08 10.82
CA ALA A 185 -20.95 -28.21 11.33
C ALA A 185 -21.53 -26.82 11.64
N PRO A 186 -22.75 -26.52 11.16
CA PRO A 186 -23.36 -25.20 11.36
C PRO A 186 -23.58 -24.96 12.86
N VAL A 187 -23.27 -23.74 13.30
CA VAL A 187 -23.48 -23.28 14.68
C VAL A 187 -24.69 -22.35 14.73
N TRP A 188 -24.68 -21.31 13.88
CA TRP A 188 -25.77 -20.35 13.74
C TRP A 188 -25.71 -19.65 12.38
N THR A 189 -26.82 -19.02 12.02
CA THR A 189 -26.98 -18.17 10.84
C THR A 189 -27.71 -16.90 11.26
N CYS A 190 -27.26 -15.75 10.75
CA CYS A 190 -27.90 -14.46 10.92
C CYS A 190 -28.18 -13.83 9.55
N ASP A 191 -29.44 -13.65 9.21
CA ASP A 191 -29.93 -12.97 8.00
C ASP A 191 -30.57 -11.61 8.31
N GLU A 192 -30.48 -11.14 9.56
CA GLU A 192 -31.01 -9.86 10.00
C GLU A 192 -30.14 -8.65 9.58
N VAL A 193 -28.92 -8.87 9.10
CA VAL A 193 -28.01 -7.80 8.67
C VAL A 193 -28.17 -7.61 7.15
N GLU A 194 -28.58 -6.42 6.72
CA GLU A 194 -29.04 -6.15 5.35
C GLU A 194 -27.95 -6.33 4.29
N ALA A 195 -26.76 -5.79 4.52
CA ALA A 195 -25.63 -5.89 3.59
C ALA A 195 -24.34 -6.18 4.38
N PRO A 196 -24.17 -7.42 4.87
CA PRO A 196 -23.04 -7.80 5.70
C PRO A 196 -21.72 -7.71 4.93
N GLY A 197 -20.70 -7.11 5.56
CA GLY A 197 -19.35 -6.93 5.03
C GLY A 197 -18.29 -7.60 5.90
N ASN A 198 -17.20 -6.86 6.15
CA ASN A 198 -16.13 -7.25 7.07
C ASN A 198 -16.68 -7.70 8.43
N ILE A 199 -16.10 -8.77 8.99
CA ILE A 199 -16.44 -9.31 10.32
C ILE A 199 -15.23 -9.18 11.23
N LEU A 200 -15.44 -8.61 12.42
CA LEU A 200 -14.42 -8.45 13.44
C LEU A 200 -14.89 -9.10 14.76
N PRO A 201 -14.39 -10.30 15.09
CA PRO A 201 -14.59 -10.89 16.40
C PRO A 201 -13.74 -10.17 17.45
N VAL A 202 -14.34 -9.83 18.59
CA VAL A 202 -13.68 -9.18 19.72
C VAL A 202 -14.09 -9.87 21.00
N VAL A 203 -13.10 -10.15 21.85
CA VAL A 203 -13.33 -10.66 23.21
C VAL A 203 -13.28 -9.48 24.18
N ASP A 204 -14.39 -9.24 24.87
CA ASP A 204 -14.49 -8.16 25.86
C ASP A 204 -13.67 -8.47 27.13
N SER A 205 -13.65 -7.53 28.07
CA SER A 205 -12.95 -7.69 29.36
C SER A 205 -13.49 -8.85 30.22
N ASP A 206 -14.74 -9.26 30.00
CA ASP A 206 -15.38 -10.37 30.71
C ASP A 206 -15.14 -11.73 30.03
N GLY A 207 -14.34 -11.75 28.95
CA GLY A 207 -14.06 -12.96 28.18
C GLY A 207 -15.19 -13.36 27.23
N ARG A 208 -16.19 -12.51 27.02
CA ARG A 208 -17.31 -12.78 26.10
C ARG A 208 -16.95 -12.29 24.72
N ILE A 209 -17.27 -13.11 23.73
CA ILE A 209 -17.08 -12.75 22.34
C ILE A 209 -18.28 -11.96 21.80
N ARG A 210 -17.95 -10.97 20.97
CA ARG A 210 -18.87 -10.20 20.13
C ARG A 210 -18.35 -10.22 18.70
N PHE A 211 -19.26 -10.16 17.74
CA PHE A 211 -18.93 -10.00 16.34
C PHE A 211 -19.43 -8.64 15.87
N PHE A 212 -18.52 -7.80 15.38
CA PHE A 212 -18.86 -6.53 14.77
C PHE A 212 -18.79 -6.68 13.25
N VAL A 213 -19.92 -6.46 12.59
CA VAL A 213 -20.05 -6.67 11.15
C VAL A 213 -20.40 -5.36 10.47
N THR A 214 -19.62 -4.95 9.46
CA THR A 214 -19.98 -3.78 8.67
C THR A 214 -21.28 -4.03 7.92
N ASN A 215 -22.17 -3.04 7.90
CA ASN A 215 -23.47 -3.11 7.27
C ASN A 215 -23.67 -1.89 6.37
N ALA A 216 -23.75 -2.13 5.06
CA ALA A 216 -23.93 -1.09 4.02
C ALA A 216 -22.93 0.09 4.10
N GLY A 217 -21.75 -0.15 4.70
CA GLY A 217 -20.69 0.85 4.84
C GLY A 217 -20.95 1.98 5.84
N ARG A 218 -22.11 2.04 6.50
CA ARG A 218 -22.49 3.18 7.36
C ARG A 218 -22.99 2.77 8.75
N GLN A 219 -23.05 1.48 9.02
CA GLN A 219 -23.49 0.95 10.29
C GLN A 219 -22.63 -0.25 10.67
N ILE A 220 -22.52 -0.53 11.97
CA ILE A 220 -21.97 -1.77 12.49
C ILE A 220 -23.07 -2.56 13.19
N ALA A 221 -23.30 -3.79 12.77
CA ALA A 221 -24.13 -4.74 13.48
C ALA A 221 -23.28 -5.46 14.55
N GLU A 222 -23.72 -5.43 15.80
CA GLU A 222 -23.10 -6.17 16.90
C GLU A 222 -23.89 -7.45 17.16
N LEU A 223 -23.24 -8.60 17.03
CA LEU A 223 -23.82 -9.92 17.28
C LEU A 223 -23.18 -10.57 18.51
N ASP A 224 -23.97 -11.34 19.25
CA ASP A 224 -23.46 -12.17 20.34
C ASP A 224 -22.81 -13.49 19.83
N ALA A 225 -22.33 -14.30 20.77
CA ALA A 225 -21.72 -15.60 20.47
C ALA A 225 -22.65 -16.58 19.72
N GLY A 226 -23.97 -16.40 19.84
CA GLY A 226 -25.01 -17.20 19.18
C GLY A 226 -25.49 -16.63 17.85
N GLY A 227 -24.87 -15.54 17.37
CA GLY A 227 -25.24 -14.89 16.11
C GLY A 227 -26.48 -13.98 16.21
N LYS A 228 -26.99 -13.72 17.42
CA LYS A 228 -28.12 -12.82 17.60
C LYS A 228 -27.65 -11.36 17.52
N VAL A 229 -28.34 -10.53 16.73
CA VAL A 229 -28.08 -9.09 16.71
C VAL A 229 -28.49 -8.46 18.04
N LEU A 230 -27.52 -7.88 18.75
CA LEU A 230 -27.72 -7.16 20.01
C LEU A 230 -27.99 -5.67 19.77
N ALA A 231 -27.25 -5.08 18.83
CA ALA A 231 -27.28 -3.66 18.57
C ALA A 231 -26.91 -3.33 17.12
N ARG A 232 -27.29 -2.14 16.70
CA ARG A 232 -26.93 -1.53 15.42
C ARG A 232 -26.40 -0.14 15.69
N HIS A 233 -25.15 0.08 15.32
CA HIS A 233 -24.42 1.30 15.62
C HIS A 233 -24.27 2.11 14.33
N ASP A 234 -25.08 3.15 14.17
CA ASP A 234 -24.95 4.06 13.04
C ASP A 234 -23.66 4.87 13.16
N LEU A 235 -22.86 4.88 12.10
CA LEU A 235 -21.60 5.61 12.07
C LEU A 235 -21.87 7.05 11.61
N PRO A 236 -21.47 8.07 12.39
CA PRO A 236 -21.67 9.48 12.05
C PRO A 236 -20.64 9.94 10.99
N LEU A 237 -20.76 9.37 9.80
CA LEU A 237 -19.88 9.65 8.66
C LEU A 237 -20.44 10.79 7.81
N PRO A 238 -19.59 11.62 7.17
CA PRO A 238 -20.01 12.57 6.14
C PRO A 238 -20.85 11.92 5.03
N GLU A 239 -21.61 12.72 4.29
CA GLU A 239 -22.38 12.25 3.14
C GLU A 239 -21.43 11.70 2.06
N GLY A 240 -21.76 10.54 1.48
CA GLY A 240 -20.95 9.88 0.46
C GLY A 240 -19.76 9.06 0.98
N GLU A 241 -19.40 9.20 2.25
CA GLU A 241 -18.33 8.41 2.89
C GLU A 241 -18.84 7.10 3.48
N GLY A 242 -17.92 6.15 3.71
CA GLY A 242 -18.23 4.82 4.24
C GLY A 242 -17.04 4.13 4.89
N VAL A 243 -17.34 3.07 5.64
CA VAL A 243 -16.38 2.18 6.28
C VAL A 243 -16.64 0.76 5.79
N SER A 244 -15.72 0.19 5.02
CA SER A 244 -15.86 -1.18 4.50
C SER A 244 -15.18 -2.24 5.37
N PHE A 245 -14.25 -1.84 6.23
CA PHE A 245 -13.57 -2.70 7.20
C PHE A 245 -13.32 -1.96 8.52
N VAL A 246 -13.21 -2.72 9.62
CA VAL A 246 -12.85 -2.19 10.93
C VAL A 246 -11.67 -2.98 11.52
N ARG A 247 -10.79 -2.28 12.21
CA ARG A 247 -9.71 -2.81 13.05
C ARG A 247 -9.92 -2.39 14.48
N THR A 248 -9.28 -3.10 15.40
CA THR A 248 -9.40 -2.78 16.82
C THR A 248 -8.13 -3.05 17.58
N ALA A 249 -7.88 -2.26 18.61
CA ALA A 249 -6.85 -2.48 19.60
C ALA A 249 -7.37 -2.05 20.98
N ARG A 250 -6.78 -2.60 22.04
CA ARG A 250 -7.05 -2.20 23.42
C ARG A 250 -5.91 -1.35 23.94
N GLY A 251 -6.23 -0.17 24.45
CA GLY A 251 -5.24 0.76 25.00
C GLY A 251 -4.71 0.29 26.34
N GLY A 252 -3.62 0.89 26.81
CA GLY A 252 -3.13 0.68 28.18
C GLY A 252 -4.11 1.14 29.26
N ASP A 253 -5.05 2.02 28.90
CA ASP A 253 -6.21 2.38 29.74
C ASP A 253 -7.26 1.25 29.87
N GLY A 254 -7.06 0.13 29.17
CA GLY A 254 -7.96 -1.01 29.11
C GLY A 254 -9.16 -0.83 28.19
N ARG A 255 -9.30 0.33 27.53
CA ARG A 255 -10.44 0.64 26.66
C ARG A 255 -10.22 0.08 25.27
N GLN A 256 -11.29 -0.42 24.66
CA GLN A 256 -11.28 -0.90 23.28
C GLN A 256 -11.52 0.27 22.32
N TYR A 257 -10.68 0.40 21.28
CA TYR A 257 -10.83 1.39 20.23
C TYR A 257 -11.01 0.70 18.88
N PHE A 258 -11.84 1.27 18.03
CA PHE A 258 -12.11 0.78 16.68
C PHE A 258 -11.67 1.82 15.67
N ALA A 259 -11.00 1.43 14.59
CA ALA A 259 -10.74 2.32 13.45
C ALA A 259 -11.26 1.68 12.17
N GLY A 260 -11.91 2.49 11.36
CA GLY A 260 -12.46 2.07 10.08
C GLY A 260 -12.17 3.07 8.97
N ALA A 261 -12.11 2.56 7.76
CA ALA A 261 -12.00 3.34 6.54
C ALA A 261 -12.61 2.55 5.38
N ILE A 262 -12.66 3.19 4.21
CA ILE A 262 -12.87 2.53 2.93
C ILE A 262 -11.60 2.69 2.09
N PRO A 263 -11.06 1.64 1.45
CA PRO A 263 -9.92 1.80 0.54
C PRO A 263 -10.24 2.80 -0.57
N GLY A 264 -9.34 3.76 -0.79
CA GLY A 264 -9.55 4.90 -1.69
C GLY A 264 -10.29 6.09 -1.06
N GLY A 265 -10.88 5.92 0.13
CA GLY A 265 -11.57 6.97 0.88
C GLY A 265 -10.64 8.09 1.35
N GLN A 266 -11.22 9.20 1.77
CA GLN A 266 -10.44 10.38 2.16
C GLN A 266 -10.09 10.44 3.66
N GLN A 267 -10.75 9.63 4.50
CA GLN A 267 -10.60 9.73 5.95
C GLN A 267 -10.67 8.36 6.65
N VAL A 268 -9.96 8.28 7.78
CA VAL A 268 -10.07 7.25 8.80
C VAL A 268 -10.94 7.78 9.92
N TYR A 269 -11.79 6.91 10.46
CA TYR A 269 -12.68 7.21 11.57
C TYR A 269 -12.36 6.28 12.73
N VAL A 270 -12.16 6.86 13.92
CA VAL A 270 -11.86 6.13 15.15
C VAL A 270 -13.01 6.29 16.13
N PHE A 271 -13.40 5.19 16.75
CA PHE A 271 -14.52 5.09 17.68
C PHE A 271 -14.09 4.43 18.99
N ASP A 272 -14.81 4.76 20.07
CA ASP A 272 -14.70 4.03 21.33
C ASP A 272 -15.57 2.76 21.33
N GLU A 273 -15.56 2.03 22.44
CA GLU A 273 -16.34 0.79 22.62
C GLU A 273 -17.87 0.98 22.58
N GLN A 274 -18.35 2.22 22.69
CA GLN A 274 -19.76 2.58 22.49
C GLN A 274 -20.03 3.16 21.10
N TRP A 275 -19.10 2.98 20.16
CA TRP A 275 -19.16 3.50 18.79
C TRP A 275 -19.28 5.02 18.69
N LYS A 276 -18.87 5.76 19.73
CA LYS A 276 -18.81 7.21 19.68
C LYS A 276 -17.52 7.66 18.98
N PRO A 277 -17.56 8.71 18.14
CA PRO A 277 -16.37 9.24 17.51
C PRO A 277 -15.35 9.69 18.55
N VAL A 278 -14.11 9.21 18.40
CA VAL A 278 -12.94 9.64 19.15
C VAL A 278 -12.10 10.56 18.29
N MET A 279 -11.87 10.17 17.03
CA MET A 279 -11.00 10.91 16.12
C MET A 279 -11.41 10.66 14.66
N GLN A 280 -11.15 11.66 13.83
CA GLN A 280 -11.22 11.58 12.37
C GLN A 280 -9.91 12.12 11.80
N PHE A 281 -9.30 11.39 10.87
CA PHE A 281 -8.02 11.77 10.29
C PHE A 281 -7.93 11.53 8.78
N PRO A 282 -7.39 12.48 7.99
CA PRO A 282 -7.09 13.86 8.39
C PRO A 282 -8.35 14.60 8.88
N ALA A 283 -8.20 15.50 9.87
CA ALA A 283 -9.34 16.21 10.48
C ALA A 283 -10.13 17.05 9.44
N ASP A 284 -9.41 17.63 8.49
CA ASP A 284 -9.97 18.30 7.32
C ASP A 284 -9.62 17.47 6.07
N VAL A 285 -10.61 17.17 5.22
CA VAL A 285 -10.32 16.76 3.83
C VAL A 285 -9.67 17.99 3.16
N PRO A 286 -8.40 17.93 2.74
CA PRO A 286 -7.70 19.14 2.31
C PRO A 286 -8.37 19.75 1.08
N LYS A 287 -8.14 21.05 0.84
CA LYS A 287 -8.55 21.72 -0.42
C LYS A 287 -8.06 20.96 -1.66
N GLU A 288 -6.97 20.21 -1.52
CA GLU A 288 -6.46 19.23 -2.48
C GLU A 288 -6.56 17.81 -1.88
N PRO A 289 -7.44 16.94 -2.37
CA PRO A 289 -7.59 15.59 -1.86
C PRO A 289 -6.34 14.74 -2.12
N HIS A 290 -6.03 13.81 -1.21
CA HIS A 290 -4.98 12.83 -1.45
C HIS A 290 -5.49 11.67 -2.30
N ALA A 291 -4.58 10.85 -2.83
CA ALA A 291 -4.93 9.73 -3.72
C ALA A 291 -5.79 8.62 -3.05
N GLY A 292 -5.93 8.65 -1.72
CA GLY A 292 -6.88 7.84 -0.97
C GLY A 292 -6.19 7.10 0.18
N ILE A 293 -6.97 6.55 1.09
CA ILE A 293 -6.47 5.70 2.17
C ILE A 293 -6.36 4.27 1.68
N GLY A 294 -5.21 3.64 1.90
CA GLY A 294 -4.98 2.24 1.57
C GLY A 294 -5.49 1.32 2.67
N ASP A 295 -5.05 1.54 3.90
CA ASP A 295 -5.37 0.73 5.07
C ASP A 295 -5.18 1.53 6.37
N VAL A 296 -5.76 1.04 7.46
CA VAL A 296 -5.54 1.58 8.81
C VAL A 296 -5.26 0.45 9.80
N GLN A 297 -4.37 0.69 10.75
CA GLN A 297 -4.11 -0.19 11.89
C GLN A 297 -4.09 0.62 13.19
N LEU A 298 -4.45 -0.01 14.32
CA LEU A 298 -4.22 0.55 15.65
C LEU A 298 -3.28 -0.38 16.40
N ALA A 299 -2.25 0.17 17.02
CA ALA A 299 -1.37 -0.60 17.88
C ALA A 299 -0.51 0.32 18.77
N ASP A 300 0.01 -0.27 19.83
CA ASP A 300 1.14 0.26 20.60
C ASP A 300 2.42 -0.44 20.08
N LEU A 301 3.24 0.23 19.28
CA LEU A 301 4.40 -0.41 18.65
C LEU A 301 5.65 -0.45 19.54
N ASP A 302 5.83 0.54 20.40
CA ASP A 302 7.01 0.73 21.25
C ASP A 302 6.87 0.17 22.67
N GLY A 303 5.65 -0.24 23.04
CA GLY A 303 5.33 -0.85 24.33
C GLY A 303 5.13 0.18 25.43
N ASP A 304 4.72 1.41 25.08
CA ASP A 304 4.52 2.51 26.01
C ASP A 304 3.10 2.60 26.58
N ASP A 305 2.26 1.59 26.32
CA ASP A 305 0.85 1.49 26.70
C ASP A 305 -0.07 2.51 25.98
N THR A 306 0.43 3.25 24.99
CA THR A 306 -0.32 4.20 24.17
C THR A 306 -0.63 3.61 22.79
N ILE A 307 -1.91 3.66 22.39
CA ILE A 307 -2.28 3.32 21.01
C ILE A 307 -2.02 4.51 20.10
N ASP A 308 -1.30 4.24 19.01
CA ASP A 308 -1.29 5.08 17.83
C ASP A 308 -2.11 4.46 16.69
N ILE A 309 -2.55 5.33 15.78
CA ILE A 309 -3.28 5.01 14.58
C ILE A 309 -2.33 5.16 13.38
N PHE A 310 -2.08 4.05 12.71
CA PHE A 310 -1.25 4.01 11.52
C PHE A 310 -2.13 4.10 10.29
N VAL A 311 -1.94 5.14 9.48
CA VAL A 311 -2.70 5.41 8.27
C VAL A 311 -1.78 5.26 7.07
N GLY A 312 -2.05 4.26 6.24
CA GLY A 312 -1.37 4.04 4.98
C GLY A 312 -2.12 4.72 3.84
N TYR A 313 -1.41 5.44 2.99
CA TYR A 313 -2.00 6.19 1.89
C TYR A 313 -1.65 5.61 0.52
N ARG A 314 -2.60 5.71 -0.41
CA ARG A 314 -2.33 5.65 -1.84
C ARG A 314 -1.51 6.88 -2.29
N GLY A 315 -0.84 6.77 -3.43
CA GLY A 315 0.02 7.82 -3.98
C GLY A 315 1.28 8.07 -3.14
N LEU A 316 1.77 9.31 -3.13
CA LEU A 316 3.09 9.65 -2.60
C LEU A 316 3.14 10.00 -1.10
N VAL A 317 2.02 9.86 -0.37
CA VAL A 317 1.95 10.29 1.04
C VAL A 317 2.65 9.32 1.99
N GLY A 318 2.68 8.03 1.68
CA GLY A 318 3.32 6.99 2.49
C GLY A 318 2.47 6.59 3.71
N VAL A 319 3.10 6.47 4.89
CA VAL A 319 2.45 6.10 6.16
C VAL A 319 2.57 7.23 7.17
N LYS A 320 1.52 7.44 7.97
CA LYS A 320 1.56 8.32 9.13
C LYS A 320 1.13 7.57 10.39
N ALA A 321 1.85 7.78 11.49
CA ALA A 321 1.33 7.48 12.83
C ALA A 321 0.68 8.72 13.42
N VAL A 322 -0.49 8.53 14.01
CA VAL A 322 -1.34 9.58 14.54
C VAL A 322 -1.83 9.16 15.92
N SER A 323 -1.71 10.03 16.92
CA SER A 323 -2.29 9.77 18.24
C SER A 323 -3.82 9.86 18.22
N LEU A 324 -4.46 9.35 19.28
CA LEU A 324 -5.92 9.43 19.45
C LEU A 324 -6.48 10.86 19.47
N ASP A 325 -5.68 11.88 19.75
CA ASP A 325 -6.06 13.30 19.67
C ASP A 325 -5.80 13.94 18.30
N GLY A 326 -5.38 13.15 17.30
CA GLY A 326 -5.20 13.59 15.91
C GLY A 326 -3.83 14.20 15.59
N GLN A 327 -2.88 14.20 16.54
CA GLN A 327 -1.52 14.71 16.26
C GLN A 327 -0.70 13.70 15.48
N ILE A 328 0.00 14.16 14.44
CA ILE A 328 0.94 13.32 13.69
C ILE A 328 2.18 13.11 14.55
N ARG A 329 2.46 11.85 14.89
CA ARG A 329 3.69 11.45 15.60
C ARG A 329 4.88 11.44 14.66
N TRP A 330 4.72 10.81 13.51
CA TRP A 330 5.72 10.72 12.45
C TRP A 330 5.06 10.43 11.10
N ALA A 331 5.83 10.64 10.03
CA ALA A 331 5.44 10.29 8.67
C ALA A 331 6.62 9.67 7.93
N GLU A 332 6.41 8.51 7.32
CA GLU A 332 7.37 7.80 6.48
C GLU A 332 6.90 7.87 5.03
N ARG A 333 7.75 8.40 4.14
CA ARG A 333 7.39 8.78 2.75
C ARG A 333 8.29 8.17 1.68
N SER A 334 9.22 7.30 2.05
CA SER A 334 10.21 6.69 1.15
C SER A 334 9.62 5.64 0.20
N PHE A 335 8.33 5.36 0.28
CA PHE A 335 7.60 4.46 -0.61
C PHE A 335 6.19 4.98 -0.89
N ALA A 336 5.73 4.79 -2.13
CA ALA A 336 4.42 5.19 -2.62
C ALA A 336 3.41 4.04 -2.55
N ASP A 337 2.13 4.38 -2.62
CA ASP A 337 0.99 3.46 -2.70
C ASP A 337 0.99 2.36 -1.64
N VAL A 338 0.70 2.71 -0.40
CA VAL A 338 0.50 1.73 0.66
C VAL A 338 -0.79 0.93 0.36
N PHE A 339 -0.65 -0.37 0.14
CA PHE A 339 -1.81 -1.23 -0.19
C PHE A 339 -2.48 -1.82 1.04
N LYS A 340 -1.69 -2.45 1.91
CA LYS A 340 -2.15 -3.14 3.11
C LYS A 340 -1.07 -3.03 4.19
N MET A 341 -1.51 -3.03 5.45
CA MET A 341 -0.60 -3.00 6.59
C MET A 341 -0.95 -4.10 7.59
N ALA A 342 0.05 -4.59 8.30
CA ALA A 342 -0.11 -5.55 9.38
C ALA A 342 0.82 -5.23 10.54
N VAL A 343 0.36 -5.45 11.76
CA VAL A 343 1.16 -5.28 12.98
C VAL A 343 1.65 -6.64 13.43
N GLY A 344 2.96 -6.79 13.66
CA GLY A 344 3.55 -8.04 14.10
C GLY A 344 4.57 -7.84 15.23
N GLU A 345 4.64 -8.81 16.13
CA GLU A 345 5.68 -8.92 17.17
C GLU A 345 7.09 -8.98 16.57
N ALA A 346 7.95 -8.08 17.05
CA ALA A 346 9.38 -8.00 16.77
C ALA A 346 10.25 -8.57 17.91
N GLY A 347 9.61 -9.00 19.01
CA GLY A 347 10.27 -9.55 20.19
C GLY A 347 10.58 -8.49 21.27
N GLY A 348 10.69 -8.93 22.52
CA GLY A 348 10.96 -8.04 23.65
C GLY A 348 9.84 -7.05 23.96
N GLY A 349 8.59 -7.36 23.57
CA GLY A 349 7.41 -6.49 23.74
C GLY A 349 7.26 -5.42 22.67
N ARG A 350 8.18 -5.35 21.70
CA ARG A 350 8.11 -4.42 20.57
C ARG A 350 7.39 -5.03 19.39
N ARG A 351 6.72 -4.20 18.61
CA ARG A 351 6.03 -4.57 17.39
C ARG A 351 6.55 -3.75 16.21
N HIS A 352 6.47 -4.32 15.02
CA HIS A 352 6.71 -3.63 13.76
C HIS A 352 5.40 -3.46 12.99
N LEU A 353 5.32 -2.36 12.25
CA LEU A 353 4.32 -2.16 11.21
C LEU A 353 4.91 -2.61 9.87
N PHE A 354 4.29 -3.63 9.29
CA PHE A 354 4.61 -4.14 7.96
C PHE A 354 3.69 -3.51 6.93
N CYS A 355 4.25 -3.00 5.83
CA CYS A 355 3.51 -2.29 4.79
C CYS A 355 3.88 -2.81 3.40
N THR A 356 2.87 -3.13 2.59
CA THR A 356 3.05 -3.44 1.18
C THR A 356 2.92 -2.17 0.32
N ASN A 357 3.70 -2.05 -0.75
CA ASN A 357 3.76 -0.83 -1.56
C ASN A 357 3.95 -1.09 -3.07
N SER A 358 3.84 -0.04 -3.90
CA SER A 358 4.03 -0.16 -5.37
C SER A 358 5.47 -0.38 -5.81
N GLN A 359 6.45 -0.32 -4.91
CA GLN A 359 7.87 -0.53 -5.21
C GLN A 359 8.29 -2.01 -5.12
N PHE A 360 7.35 -2.96 -5.13
CA PHE A 360 7.62 -4.40 -5.02
C PHE A 360 8.36 -4.79 -3.72
N THR A 361 8.13 -4.03 -2.64
CA THR A 361 8.76 -4.32 -1.35
C THR A 361 7.74 -4.50 -0.24
N LEU A 362 8.16 -5.25 0.78
CA LEU A 362 7.58 -5.22 2.11
C LEU A 362 8.47 -4.35 3.00
N ALA A 363 7.96 -3.19 3.44
CA ALA A 363 8.65 -2.35 4.41
C ALA A 363 8.24 -2.74 5.83
N ALA A 364 9.19 -2.78 6.75
CA ALA A 364 8.95 -2.94 8.18
C ALA A 364 9.43 -1.68 8.92
N MET A 365 8.56 -1.10 9.74
CA MET A 365 8.85 0.11 10.53
C MET A 365 8.70 -0.16 12.02
N ASP A 366 9.54 0.49 12.83
CA ASP A 366 9.41 0.52 14.29
C ASP A 366 8.44 1.62 14.76
N GLY A 367 8.26 1.73 16.09
CA GLY A 367 7.37 2.72 16.71
C GLY A 367 7.74 4.18 16.45
N ASP A 368 9.00 4.45 16.10
CA ASP A 368 9.49 5.80 15.74
C ASP A 368 9.31 6.11 14.24
N GLY A 369 8.73 5.18 13.47
CA GLY A 369 8.52 5.32 12.03
C GLY A 369 9.77 5.05 11.20
N LYS A 370 10.85 4.55 11.80
CA LYS A 370 12.08 4.24 11.07
C LYS A 370 11.89 2.92 10.32
N VAL A 371 12.21 2.91 9.02
CA VAL A 371 12.28 1.67 8.25
C VAL A 371 13.46 0.82 8.75
N VAL A 372 13.14 -0.28 9.44
CA VAL A 372 14.11 -1.23 10.03
C VAL A 372 14.34 -2.46 9.16
N GLY A 373 13.45 -2.71 8.19
CA GLY A 373 13.59 -3.79 7.22
C GLY A 373 12.90 -3.43 5.90
N ARG A 374 13.48 -3.90 4.80
CA ARG A 374 12.87 -3.81 3.47
C ARG A 374 13.18 -5.09 2.72
N THR A 375 12.15 -5.83 2.36
CA THR A 375 12.31 -7.08 1.60
C THR A 375 11.75 -6.91 0.21
N GLU A 376 12.59 -7.14 -0.79
CA GLU A 376 12.15 -7.19 -2.18
C GLU A 376 11.34 -8.46 -2.45
N ILE A 377 10.24 -8.29 -3.18
CA ILE A 377 9.39 -9.38 -3.66
C ILE A 377 9.55 -9.42 -5.18
N PRO A 378 10.59 -10.10 -5.71
CA PRO A 378 10.97 -9.97 -7.11
C PRO A 378 9.86 -10.45 -8.05
N ASN A 379 9.63 -9.70 -9.14
CA ASN A 379 8.73 -10.00 -10.25
C ASN A 379 7.24 -10.17 -9.88
N ARG A 380 6.80 -9.67 -8.71
CA ARG A 380 5.39 -9.73 -8.32
C ARG A 380 5.05 -8.65 -7.30
N LEU A 381 3.93 -7.97 -7.52
CA LEU A 381 3.45 -6.95 -6.61
C LEU A 381 2.81 -7.62 -5.39
N LEU A 382 3.37 -7.40 -4.21
CA LEU A 382 2.73 -7.76 -2.94
C LEU A 382 1.67 -6.69 -2.63
N TYR A 383 0.39 -7.07 -2.61
CA TYR A 383 -0.73 -6.14 -2.45
C TYR A 383 -1.56 -6.40 -1.18
N TRP A 384 -1.23 -7.46 -0.45
CA TRP A 384 -1.85 -7.82 0.81
C TRP A 384 -0.79 -8.32 1.80
N ILE A 385 -1.01 -8.08 3.09
CA ILE A 385 -0.21 -8.65 4.18
C ILE A 385 -1.06 -8.87 5.42
N ALA A 386 -0.82 -9.97 6.11
CA ALA A 386 -1.34 -10.28 7.43
C ALA A 386 -0.19 -10.81 8.30
N ALA A 387 -0.32 -10.57 9.61
CA ALA A 387 0.65 -10.95 10.62
C ALA A 387 -0.06 -11.67 11.75
N ALA A 388 0.52 -12.77 12.23
CA ALA A 388 0.07 -13.43 13.45
C ALA A 388 1.18 -14.30 14.04
N ASP A 389 1.25 -14.37 15.37
CA ASP A 389 1.94 -15.46 16.05
C ASP A 389 1.04 -16.71 15.98
N LEU A 390 1.23 -17.52 14.93
CA LEU A 390 0.52 -18.79 14.77
C LEU A 390 1.15 -19.89 15.63
N ARG A 391 2.44 -19.80 15.94
CA ARG A 391 3.16 -20.84 16.71
C ARG A 391 2.96 -20.72 18.22
N GLY A 392 2.56 -19.55 18.71
CA GLY A 392 2.46 -19.24 20.14
C GLY A 392 3.83 -19.05 20.80
N ASP A 393 4.87 -18.72 20.02
CA ASP A 393 6.25 -18.57 20.49
C ASP A 393 6.68 -17.10 20.60
N GLY A 394 5.75 -16.16 20.42
CA GLY A 394 6.00 -14.71 20.46
C GLY A 394 6.69 -14.19 19.20
N ARG A 395 6.82 -15.00 18.14
CA ARG A 395 7.35 -14.57 16.84
C ARG A 395 6.23 -14.54 15.81
N THR A 396 6.16 -13.43 15.09
CA THR A 396 5.16 -13.27 14.04
C THR A 396 5.50 -14.09 12.80
N GLN A 397 4.52 -14.80 12.26
CA GLN A 397 4.55 -15.27 10.88
C GLN A 397 3.78 -14.28 10.02
N LEU A 398 4.29 -14.05 8.81
CA LEU A 398 3.70 -13.16 7.83
C LEU A 398 3.13 -13.98 6.66
N CYS A 399 1.96 -13.59 6.18
CA CYS A 399 1.39 -14.12 4.95
C CYS A 399 0.78 -12.98 4.15
N GLY A 400 1.22 -12.82 2.92
CA GLY A 400 0.69 -11.83 2.00
C GLY A 400 0.11 -12.44 0.73
N LEU A 401 -0.49 -11.58 -0.11
CA LEU A 401 -0.88 -11.94 -1.46
C LEU A 401 -0.07 -11.12 -2.45
N ALA A 402 0.52 -11.84 -3.40
CA ALA A 402 1.29 -11.28 -4.48
C ALA A 402 0.62 -11.58 -5.83
N THR A 403 0.79 -10.67 -6.77
CA THR A 403 0.34 -10.82 -8.15
C THR A 403 1.53 -10.67 -9.09
N PRO A 404 1.97 -11.76 -9.76
CA PRO A 404 3.00 -11.68 -10.81
C PRO A 404 2.49 -10.88 -12.02
N GLN A 405 1.22 -11.09 -12.37
CA GLN A 405 0.51 -10.45 -13.47
C GLN A 405 -0.95 -10.27 -13.05
N LEU A 406 -1.62 -9.25 -13.58
CA LEU A 406 -3.02 -8.94 -13.24
C LEU A 406 -3.92 -10.19 -13.36
N GLY A 407 -4.61 -10.53 -12.26
CA GLY A 407 -5.48 -11.70 -12.18
C GLY A 407 -4.81 -12.99 -11.72
N GLU A 408 -3.48 -13.05 -11.63
CA GLU A 408 -2.80 -14.15 -10.96
C GLU A 408 -2.67 -13.85 -9.46
N ASN A 409 -3.04 -14.82 -8.62
CA ASN A 409 -3.02 -14.68 -7.18
C ASN A 409 -2.12 -15.75 -6.55
N LEU A 410 -1.16 -15.29 -5.75
CA LEU A 410 -0.23 -16.15 -5.04
C LEU A 410 -0.19 -15.73 -3.57
N ALA A 411 -0.52 -16.64 -2.66
CA ALA A 411 -0.20 -16.44 -1.26
C ALA A 411 1.30 -16.68 -1.03
N VAL A 412 1.92 -15.78 -0.28
CA VAL A 412 3.36 -15.77 0.00
C VAL A 412 3.54 -15.74 1.51
N GLY A 413 4.13 -16.81 2.05
CA GLY A 413 4.59 -16.82 3.44
C GLY A 413 5.94 -16.17 3.57
N LEU A 414 6.08 -15.31 4.57
CA LEU A 414 7.31 -14.58 4.83
C LEU A 414 7.78 -14.82 6.28
N THR A 415 9.09 -14.86 6.48
CA THR A 415 9.69 -14.85 7.83
C THR A 415 9.45 -13.49 8.50
N PRO A 416 9.67 -13.35 9.83
CA PRO A 416 9.62 -12.03 10.48
C PRO A 416 10.56 -10.99 9.85
N GLU A 417 11.68 -11.45 9.29
CA GLU A 417 12.67 -10.65 8.57
C GLU A 417 12.23 -10.33 7.12
N GLY A 418 11.07 -10.83 6.72
CA GLY A 418 10.44 -10.62 5.42
C GLY A 418 10.94 -11.57 4.32
N GLU A 419 11.76 -12.57 4.62
CA GLU A 419 12.24 -13.52 3.61
C GLU A 419 11.11 -14.44 3.13
N ILE A 420 11.04 -14.73 1.83
CA ILE A 420 10.02 -15.63 1.28
C ILE A 420 10.30 -17.07 1.74
N ALA A 421 9.39 -17.62 2.55
CA ALA A 421 9.48 -18.98 3.08
C ALA A 421 8.73 -20.00 2.21
N TRP A 422 7.58 -19.62 1.66
CA TRP A 422 6.74 -20.51 0.86
C TRP A 422 5.81 -19.73 -0.06
N ASN A 423 5.28 -20.42 -1.08
CA ASN A 423 4.29 -19.88 -1.99
C ASN A 423 3.12 -20.87 -2.13
N TYR A 424 1.93 -20.35 -2.33
CA TYR A 424 0.71 -21.13 -2.51
C TYR A 424 -0.19 -20.49 -3.56
N GLU A 425 -0.50 -21.22 -4.64
CA GLU A 425 -1.33 -20.71 -5.75
C GLU A 425 -2.80 -20.61 -5.35
N LEU A 426 -3.41 -19.48 -5.70
CA LEU A 426 -4.84 -19.25 -5.56
C LEU A 426 -5.50 -19.18 -6.94
N PRO A 427 -6.83 -19.40 -7.01
CA PRO A 427 -7.59 -19.25 -8.24
C PRO A 427 -7.33 -17.91 -8.93
N ARG A 428 -7.33 -17.94 -10.26
CA ARG A 428 -7.16 -16.73 -11.07
C ARG A 428 -8.40 -15.84 -11.02
N GLY A 429 -8.16 -14.55 -11.07
CA GLY A 429 -9.10 -13.47 -11.23
C GLY A 429 -8.98 -12.41 -10.15
N ILE A 430 -9.79 -11.37 -10.23
CA ILE A 430 -9.76 -10.27 -9.25
C ILE A 430 -10.88 -10.51 -8.23
N PRO A 431 -10.58 -10.53 -6.92
CA PRO A 431 -11.62 -10.60 -5.89
C PRO A 431 -12.63 -9.46 -6.06
N GLY A 432 -13.89 -9.79 -6.28
CA GLY A 432 -14.94 -8.79 -6.54
C GLY A 432 -15.57 -8.18 -5.28
N ALA A 433 -14.95 -8.33 -4.11
CA ALA A 433 -15.42 -7.80 -2.84
C ALA A 433 -14.25 -7.31 -1.98
N LEU A 434 -14.51 -6.31 -1.13
CA LEU A 434 -13.56 -5.81 -0.13
C LEU A 434 -13.58 -6.72 1.10
N VAL A 435 -12.94 -7.89 0.98
CA VAL A 435 -12.82 -8.91 2.03
C VAL A 435 -11.39 -8.98 2.55
N ASP A 436 -11.20 -9.39 3.80
CA ASP A 436 -9.87 -9.77 4.28
C ASP A 436 -9.43 -11.10 3.64
N LEU A 437 -8.48 -11.03 2.72
CA LEU A 437 -8.11 -12.17 1.87
C LEU A 437 -7.15 -13.18 2.54
N VAL A 438 -6.49 -12.76 3.62
CA VAL A 438 -5.59 -13.59 4.43
C VAL A 438 -5.98 -13.42 5.88
N VAL A 439 -6.52 -14.48 6.49
CA VAL A 439 -7.02 -14.45 7.87
C VAL A 439 -6.25 -15.47 8.70
N PRO A 440 -5.53 -15.06 9.75
CA PRO A 440 -4.92 -15.99 10.68
C PRO A 440 -6.00 -16.69 11.52
N ALA A 441 -5.81 -17.98 11.78
CA ALA A 441 -6.75 -18.78 12.54
C ALA A 441 -6.05 -19.84 13.41
N ARG A 442 -6.69 -20.27 14.50
CA ARG A 442 -6.26 -21.43 15.29
C ARG A 442 -7.35 -22.50 15.24
N LEU A 443 -7.50 -23.10 14.05
CA LEU A 443 -8.55 -24.08 13.77
C LEU A 443 -8.26 -25.45 14.38
N ARG A 444 -6.98 -25.79 14.60
CA ARG A 444 -6.59 -27.04 15.25
C ARG A 444 -6.10 -26.80 16.68
N PRO A 445 -6.76 -27.37 17.70
CA PRO A 445 -6.27 -27.28 19.08
C PRO A 445 -4.86 -27.88 19.21
N ASN A 446 -4.01 -27.25 20.02
CA ASN A 446 -2.66 -27.71 20.38
C ASN A 446 -1.65 -27.86 19.22
N GLU A 447 -1.96 -27.32 18.04
CA GLU A 447 -1.01 -27.20 16.93
C GLU A 447 -0.78 -25.73 16.57
N PRO A 448 0.31 -25.41 15.85
CA PRO A 448 0.45 -24.08 15.25
C PRO A 448 -0.80 -23.72 14.46
N GLY A 449 -1.16 -22.43 14.48
CA GLY A 449 -2.28 -21.90 13.73
C GLY A 449 -2.13 -22.07 12.22
N GLN A 450 -3.20 -21.71 11.51
CA GLN A 450 -3.37 -21.83 10.07
C GLN A 450 -3.66 -20.45 9.47
N TRP A 451 -3.41 -20.34 8.17
CA TRP A 451 -3.91 -19.27 7.34
C TRP A 451 -5.19 -19.74 6.65
N ILE A 452 -6.21 -18.89 6.66
CA ILE A 452 -7.38 -19.01 5.80
C ILE A 452 -7.20 -18.01 4.66
N LEU A 453 -7.07 -18.53 3.44
CA LEU A 453 -6.91 -17.72 2.23
C LEU A 453 -8.21 -17.74 1.44
N VAL A 454 -8.65 -16.57 0.99
CA VAL A 454 -9.88 -16.42 0.19
C VAL A 454 -9.52 -16.34 -1.29
N GLY A 455 -9.97 -17.33 -2.07
CA GLY A 455 -9.83 -17.35 -3.52
C GLY A 455 -10.81 -16.39 -4.20
N SER A 456 -10.43 -15.87 -5.37
CA SER A 456 -11.27 -14.94 -6.14
C SER A 456 -12.59 -15.58 -6.63
N ASP A 457 -12.63 -16.90 -6.75
CA ASP A 457 -13.80 -17.73 -7.09
C ASP A 457 -14.72 -18.03 -5.88
N GLY A 458 -14.46 -17.45 -4.71
CA GLY A 458 -15.22 -17.71 -3.48
C GLY A 458 -14.83 -19.00 -2.76
N SER A 459 -13.65 -19.56 -3.07
CA SER A 459 -13.09 -20.69 -2.32
C SER A 459 -12.35 -20.25 -1.06
N LEU A 460 -12.36 -21.12 -0.06
CA LEU A 460 -11.59 -20.99 1.18
C LEU A 460 -10.50 -22.06 1.19
N HIS A 461 -9.27 -21.63 1.41
CA HIS A 461 -8.10 -22.50 1.48
C HIS A 461 -7.52 -22.45 2.88
N ILE A 462 -7.41 -23.60 3.54
CA ILE A 462 -6.76 -23.73 4.84
C ILE A 462 -5.33 -24.19 4.60
N VAL A 463 -4.37 -23.38 5.05
CA VAL A 463 -2.93 -23.60 4.85
C VAL A 463 -2.24 -23.56 6.21
N ALA A 464 -1.30 -24.47 6.46
CA ALA A 464 -0.50 -24.45 7.68
C ALA A 464 0.40 -23.20 7.75
N ALA A 465 0.90 -22.85 8.93
CA ALA A 465 1.83 -21.73 9.11
C ALA A 465 3.09 -21.81 8.22
N ASP A 466 3.51 -23.01 7.82
CA ASP A 466 4.65 -23.30 6.94
C ASP A 466 4.28 -23.40 5.44
N GLY A 467 3.05 -23.05 5.07
CA GLY A 467 2.59 -23.05 3.68
C GLY A 467 2.06 -24.40 3.19
N ARG A 468 2.11 -25.46 4.01
CA ARG A 468 1.59 -26.76 3.61
C ARG A 468 0.06 -26.70 3.43
N PRO A 469 -0.48 -27.10 2.26
CA PRO A 469 -1.92 -27.16 2.05
C PRO A 469 -2.58 -28.15 3.02
N ILE A 470 -3.71 -27.76 3.60
CA ILE A 470 -4.49 -28.63 4.49
C ILE A 470 -5.82 -28.98 3.85
N ASP A 471 -6.60 -27.96 3.46
CA ASP A 471 -7.94 -28.17 2.91
C ASP A 471 -8.30 -27.04 1.95
N ARG A 472 -9.28 -27.31 1.09
CA ARG A 472 -9.86 -26.32 0.19
C ARG A 472 -11.30 -26.71 -0.11
N PHE A 473 -12.21 -25.74 -0.03
CA PHE A 473 -13.60 -25.91 -0.45
C PHE A 473 -14.19 -24.61 -0.97
N ASN A 474 -15.25 -24.71 -1.75
CA ASN A 474 -15.95 -23.57 -2.33
C ASN A 474 -17.15 -23.23 -1.46
N TYR A 475 -17.28 -21.96 -1.07
CA TYR A 475 -18.43 -21.53 -0.28
C TYR A 475 -19.74 -21.54 -1.08
N GLY A 476 -19.64 -21.31 -2.40
CA GLY A 476 -20.79 -21.26 -3.32
C GLY A 476 -21.48 -19.90 -3.40
N GLN A 477 -21.02 -18.91 -2.66
CA GLN A 477 -21.48 -17.53 -2.71
C GLN A 477 -20.29 -16.58 -2.61
N ARG A 478 -20.48 -15.33 -3.02
CA ARG A 478 -19.47 -14.29 -2.86
C ARG A 478 -19.25 -14.00 -1.39
N ILE A 479 -18.00 -14.16 -0.95
CA ILE A 479 -17.58 -13.92 0.42
C ILE A 479 -17.31 -12.42 0.60
N MET A 480 -17.93 -11.82 1.62
CA MET A 480 -17.79 -10.41 1.99
C MET A 480 -16.91 -10.22 3.23
N GLY A 481 -16.78 -11.26 4.06
CA GLY A 481 -15.99 -11.25 5.28
C GLY A 481 -15.69 -12.68 5.72
N VAL A 482 -14.50 -12.88 6.29
CA VAL A 482 -14.08 -14.15 6.89
C VAL A 482 -13.40 -13.82 8.21
N ALA A 483 -13.74 -14.58 9.24
CA ALA A 483 -13.12 -14.45 10.53
C ALA A 483 -12.98 -15.80 11.23
N PHE A 484 -12.03 -15.87 12.16
CA PHE A 484 -11.86 -16.96 13.09
C PHE A 484 -12.27 -16.53 14.49
N ALA A 485 -12.97 -17.41 15.20
CA ALA A 485 -13.35 -17.23 16.59
C ALA A 485 -13.22 -18.53 17.38
N GLN A 486 -13.18 -18.42 18.71
CA GLN A 486 -13.39 -19.55 19.61
C GLN A 486 -14.69 -19.36 20.37
N LEU A 487 -15.63 -20.31 20.21
CA LEU A 487 -16.90 -20.35 20.94
C LEU A 487 -16.88 -21.56 21.87
N ASP A 488 -16.99 -21.35 23.18
CA ASP A 488 -16.91 -22.41 24.20
C ASP A 488 -15.68 -23.33 24.02
N GLY A 489 -14.53 -22.74 23.69
CA GLY A 489 -13.27 -23.45 23.43
C GLY A 489 -13.21 -24.20 22.10
N LYS A 490 -14.26 -24.14 21.26
CA LYS A 490 -14.29 -24.75 19.93
C LYS A 490 -13.91 -23.74 18.85
N PRO A 491 -13.08 -24.14 17.87
CA PRO A 491 -12.75 -23.29 16.73
C PRO A 491 -13.97 -23.12 15.82
N VAL A 492 -14.28 -21.87 15.47
CA VAL A 492 -15.40 -21.49 14.63
C VAL A 492 -14.93 -20.59 13.50
N LEU A 493 -15.30 -20.97 12.28
CA LEU A 493 -15.17 -20.18 11.07
C LEU A 493 -16.46 -19.37 10.90
N VAL A 494 -16.33 -18.05 10.79
CA VAL A 494 -17.46 -17.15 10.54
C VAL A 494 -17.28 -16.52 9.17
N VAL A 495 -18.32 -16.59 8.34
CA VAL A 495 -18.32 -16.08 6.97
C VAL A 495 -19.54 -15.19 6.77
N SER A 496 -19.34 -14.02 6.20
CA SER A 496 -20.43 -13.16 5.72
C SER A 496 -20.49 -13.20 4.20
N THR A 497 -21.70 -13.15 3.69
CA THR A 497 -22.02 -12.88 2.28
C THR A 497 -22.83 -11.59 2.20
N ASN A 498 -23.26 -11.21 1.01
CA ASN A 498 -24.19 -10.10 0.80
C ASN A 498 -25.60 -10.37 1.35
N GLU A 499 -25.90 -11.60 1.79
CA GLU A 499 -27.25 -12.00 2.23
C GLU A 499 -27.32 -12.36 3.72
N LYS A 500 -26.23 -12.90 4.28
CA LYS A 500 -26.24 -13.48 5.63
C LYS A 500 -24.85 -13.64 6.22
N ILE A 501 -24.80 -13.96 7.50
CA ILE A 501 -23.60 -14.34 8.25
C ILE A 501 -23.81 -15.76 8.77
N GLU A 502 -22.84 -16.64 8.57
CA GLU A 502 -22.90 -18.03 9.02
C GLU A 502 -21.66 -18.40 9.83
N ALA A 503 -21.88 -19.12 10.92
CA ALA A 503 -20.81 -19.69 11.75
C ALA A 503 -20.79 -21.21 11.65
N TRP A 504 -19.59 -21.75 11.48
CA TRP A 504 -19.34 -23.18 11.30
C TRP A 504 -18.27 -23.63 12.28
N SER A 505 -18.61 -24.57 13.15
CA SER A 505 -17.62 -25.24 13.99
C SER A 505 -16.72 -26.11 13.13
N VAL A 506 -15.42 -26.11 13.42
CA VAL A 506 -14.42 -26.84 12.65
C VAL A 506 -13.94 -28.04 13.45
N ALA A 507 -14.19 -29.25 12.97
CA ALA A 507 -13.72 -30.49 13.56
C ALA A 507 -12.67 -31.17 12.67
N TRP A 508 -11.65 -31.76 13.28
CA TRP A 508 -10.58 -32.46 12.56
C TRP A 508 -10.78 -33.98 12.61
N PRO A 509 -10.31 -34.73 11.60
CA PRO A 509 -10.33 -36.19 11.65
C PRO A 509 -9.58 -36.69 12.89
N GLY A 510 -10.22 -37.57 13.68
CA GLY A 510 -9.61 -38.20 14.86
C GLY A 510 -9.80 -37.47 16.19
N ASN A 511 -10.53 -36.34 16.22
CA ASN A 511 -10.98 -35.66 17.43
C ASN A 511 -12.49 -35.82 17.67
#